data_AF-A0A383DJ37-F1
#
_entry.id   AF-A0A383DJ37-F1
#
_cell.length_a   1.000
_cell.length_b   1.000
_cell.length_c   1.000
_cell.angle_alpha   90.00
_cell.angle_beta   90.00
_cell.angle_gamma   90.00
#
_symmetry.space_group_name_H-M   'P 1'
#
loop_
_entity.id
_entity.type
_entity.pdbx_description
1 polymer ?
#
loop_
_entity_poly.entity_id
_entity_poly.type
_entity_poly.pdbx_seq_one_letter_code
_entity_poly.pdbx_strand_id
1 'polypeptide(L)'
;WSLRLISYFIRTDTLLFKIRIHGYDKIFSLVGDKKVKTFNIIHDILMKSKDGNRMELLEDIKLKLNIRSSNSYFKMMNWHNLKTLLKKGLDIQSHTKSHGYLPVLNDNIMEKEFIDSKKQIEKKLKTSPIAVSYPYGGYNDNVIRNANKHYKYGFNTNNELLNLTQLEDDEGGKMVLSRINVTDKSPYELYFRINGFHSKIKSLFIRKIK
;
A
#
# COMPACT_ATOMS: atom_id res chain seq x y z
N TRP A 1 -6.86 2.57 -6.21
CA TRP A 1 -6.63 2.77 -7.66
C TRP A 1 -5.64 1.75 -8.23
N SER A 2 -4.62 1.34 -7.48
CA SER A 2 -3.55 0.43 -7.92
C SER A 2 -4.06 -0.93 -8.38
N LEU A 3 -5.04 -1.52 -7.68
CA LEU A 3 -5.70 -2.74 -8.13
C LEU A 3 -6.46 -2.58 -9.46
N ARG A 4 -6.97 -1.38 -9.77
CA ARG A 4 -7.58 -1.11 -11.09
C ARG A 4 -6.52 -1.13 -12.17
N LEU A 5 -5.37 -0.51 -11.94
CA LEU A 5 -4.24 -0.56 -12.86
C LEU A 5 -3.79 -2.00 -13.10
N ILE A 6 -3.61 -2.80 -12.04
CA ILE A 6 -3.28 -4.23 -12.17
C ILE A 6 -4.35 -4.95 -12.99
N SER A 7 -5.64 -4.68 -12.70
CA SER A 7 -6.75 -5.25 -13.47
C SER A 7 -6.70 -4.88 -14.95
N TYR A 8 -6.27 -3.67 -15.31
CA TYR A 8 -6.14 -3.27 -16.71
C TYR A 8 -5.03 -4.05 -17.40
N PHE A 9 -3.87 -4.17 -16.75
CA PHE A 9 -2.77 -4.95 -17.28
C PHE A 9 -3.13 -6.44 -17.36
N ILE A 10 -3.78 -7.06 -16.37
CA ILE A 10 -4.17 -8.47 -16.47
C ILE A 10 -5.08 -8.71 -17.69
N ARG A 11 -6.03 -7.81 -17.93
CA ARG A 11 -7.12 -8.00 -18.90
C ARG A 11 -6.85 -7.48 -20.30
N THR A 12 -5.78 -6.73 -20.50
CA THR A 12 -5.48 -6.15 -21.82
C THR A 12 -4.91 -7.21 -22.76
N ASP A 13 -5.46 -7.23 -23.97
CA ASP A 13 -4.94 -7.97 -25.13
C ASP A 13 -4.03 -7.09 -26.00
N THR A 14 -3.80 -5.83 -25.61
CA THR A 14 -2.92 -4.90 -26.32
C THR A 14 -1.48 -5.38 -26.26
N LEU A 15 -0.83 -5.51 -27.42
CA LEU A 15 0.59 -5.91 -27.52
C LEU A 15 1.56 -4.73 -27.43
N LEU A 16 1.14 -3.54 -27.86
CA LEU A 16 1.92 -2.31 -27.85
C LEU A 16 1.16 -1.20 -27.13
N PHE A 17 1.75 -0.67 -26.06
CA PHE A 17 1.15 0.37 -25.24
C PHE A 17 1.92 1.67 -25.37
N LYS A 18 1.28 2.68 -25.97
CA LYS A 18 1.84 4.03 -26.12
C LYS A 18 1.26 4.94 -25.06
N ILE A 19 2.12 5.64 -24.33
CA ILE A 19 1.69 6.59 -23.30
C ILE A 19 2.50 7.87 -23.36
N ARG A 20 1.83 8.99 -23.07
CA ARG A 20 2.42 10.33 -22.94
C ARG A 20 1.99 10.92 -21.61
N ILE A 21 2.88 10.94 -20.62
CA ILE A 21 2.64 11.51 -19.28
C ILE A 21 3.80 12.42 -18.90
N HIS A 22 3.56 13.71 -18.61
CA HIS A 22 4.59 14.62 -18.06
C HIS A 22 5.95 14.57 -18.79
N GLY A 23 5.95 14.64 -20.14
CA GLY A 23 7.17 14.53 -20.95
C GLY A 23 7.68 13.11 -21.19
N TYR A 24 7.05 12.10 -20.58
CA TYR A 24 7.32 10.69 -20.81
C TYR A 24 6.50 10.19 -22.00
N ASP A 25 7.05 10.27 -23.21
CA ASP A 25 6.48 9.68 -24.43
C ASP A 25 7.21 8.37 -24.76
N LYS A 26 6.57 7.24 -24.48
CA LYS A 26 7.16 5.91 -24.74
C LYS A 26 6.15 4.92 -25.28
N ILE A 27 6.67 3.98 -26.06
CA ILE A 27 5.98 2.79 -26.54
C ILE A 27 6.56 1.59 -25.80
N PHE A 28 5.68 0.77 -25.23
CA PHE A 28 6.03 -0.43 -24.50
C PHE A 28 5.49 -1.67 -25.20
N SER A 29 6.28 -2.73 -25.25
CA SER A 29 5.80 -4.07 -25.60
C SER A 29 5.22 -4.74 -24.36
N LEU A 30 4.00 -5.28 -24.46
CA LEU A 30 3.29 -5.95 -23.37
C LEU A 30 3.32 -7.49 -23.51
N VAL A 31 4.41 -8.04 -24.07
CA VAL A 31 4.58 -9.48 -24.26
C VAL A 31 5.45 -10.09 -23.14
N GLY A 32 4.98 -11.18 -22.54
CA GLY A 32 5.68 -11.90 -21.47
C GLY A 32 6.05 -10.98 -20.30
N ASP A 33 7.28 -11.10 -19.81
CA ASP A 33 7.78 -10.34 -18.65
C ASP A 33 7.82 -8.82 -18.88
N LYS A 34 7.82 -8.35 -20.14
CA LYS A 34 7.80 -6.92 -20.45
C LYS A 34 6.52 -6.25 -19.93
N LYS A 35 5.40 -6.99 -19.92
CA LYS A 35 4.12 -6.52 -19.39
C LYS A 35 4.21 -6.14 -17.92
N VAL A 36 4.86 -6.97 -17.11
CA VAL A 36 5.08 -6.73 -15.67
C VAL A 36 6.02 -5.54 -15.47
N LYS A 37 7.11 -5.47 -16.25
CA LYS A 37 8.05 -4.33 -16.20
C LYS A 37 7.35 -3.01 -16.53
N THR A 38 6.52 -2.98 -17.58
CA THR A 38 5.73 -1.80 -17.94
C THR A 38 4.75 -1.43 -16.84
N PHE A 39 4.03 -2.40 -16.26
CA PHE A 39 3.14 -2.14 -15.13
C PHE A 39 3.88 -1.43 -13.98
N ASN A 40 5.05 -1.92 -13.57
CA ASN A 40 5.82 -1.32 -12.48
C ASN A 40 6.22 0.14 -12.79
N ILE A 41 6.66 0.43 -14.03
CA ILE A 41 7.00 1.79 -14.45
C ILE A 41 5.79 2.72 -14.35
N ILE A 42 4.63 2.30 -14.90
CA ILE A 42 3.41 3.10 -14.87
C ILE A 42 2.88 3.27 -13.44
N HIS A 43 2.95 2.20 -12.64
CA HIS A 43 2.56 2.23 -11.24
C HIS A 43 3.37 3.26 -10.46
N ASP A 44 4.69 3.30 -10.65
CA ASP A 44 5.57 4.27 -9.98
C ASP A 44 5.29 5.72 -10.40
N ILE A 45 4.99 5.95 -11.68
CA ILE A 45 4.58 7.27 -12.19
C ILE A 45 3.28 7.72 -11.50
N LEU A 46 2.27 6.84 -11.48
CA LEU A 46 0.98 7.15 -10.87
C LEU A 46 1.07 7.35 -9.36
N MET A 47 1.90 6.55 -8.69
CA MET A 47 2.14 6.66 -7.24
C MET A 47 2.68 8.04 -6.86
N LYS A 48 3.56 8.62 -7.70
CA LYS A 48 4.17 9.95 -7.49
C LYS A 48 3.32 11.12 -7.99
N SER A 49 2.27 10.86 -8.77
CA SER A 49 1.34 11.89 -9.26
C SER A 49 0.33 12.34 -8.19
N LYS A 50 -0.11 13.60 -8.25
CA LYS A 50 -1.21 14.13 -7.42
C LYS A 50 -2.53 13.42 -7.72
N ASP A 51 -3.41 13.30 -6.72
CA ASP A 51 -4.63 12.46 -6.80
C ASP A 51 -5.59 12.82 -7.94
N GLY A 52 -5.84 14.11 -8.19
CA GLY A 52 -6.71 14.57 -9.29
C GLY A 52 -6.20 14.13 -10.65
N ASN A 53 -4.90 14.34 -10.90
CA ASN A 53 -4.24 13.91 -12.13
C ASN A 53 -4.23 12.37 -12.23
N ARG A 54 -4.01 11.66 -11.12
CA ARG A 54 -3.92 10.19 -11.13
C ARG A 54 -5.17 9.52 -11.72
N MET A 55 -6.35 10.01 -11.39
CA MET A 55 -7.61 9.44 -11.88
C MET A 55 -7.82 9.67 -13.37
N GLU A 56 -7.47 10.86 -13.86
CA GLU A 56 -7.49 11.18 -15.29
C GLU A 56 -6.53 10.29 -16.07
N LEU A 57 -5.29 10.16 -15.58
CA LEU A 57 -4.29 9.26 -16.17
C LEU A 57 -4.78 7.80 -16.18
N LEU A 58 -5.46 7.33 -15.13
CA LEU A 58 -5.97 5.97 -15.07
C LEU A 58 -7.05 5.70 -16.12
N GLU A 59 -7.92 6.66 -16.40
CA GLU A 59 -8.92 6.51 -17.47
C GLU A 59 -8.26 6.58 -18.86
N ASP A 60 -7.27 7.44 -19.08
CA ASP A 60 -6.47 7.45 -20.32
C ASP A 60 -5.76 6.11 -20.56
N ILE A 61 -5.12 5.56 -19.51
CA ILE A 61 -4.48 4.24 -19.56
C ILE A 61 -5.49 3.15 -19.91
N LYS A 62 -6.67 3.16 -19.28
CA LYS A 62 -7.74 2.19 -19.54
C LYS A 62 -8.17 2.19 -21.00
N LEU A 63 -8.35 3.38 -21.59
CA LEU A 63 -8.72 3.54 -23.01
C LEU A 63 -7.62 3.01 -23.92
N LYS A 64 -6.35 3.37 -23.66
CA LYS A 64 -5.18 2.92 -24.43
C LYS A 64 -4.91 1.42 -24.34
N LEU A 65 -5.31 0.78 -23.24
CA LEU A 65 -5.26 -0.67 -23.06
C LEU A 65 -6.51 -1.40 -23.58
N ASN A 66 -7.43 -0.70 -24.24
CA ASN A 66 -8.69 -1.23 -24.79
C ASN A 66 -9.55 -1.97 -23.75
N ILE A 67 -9.57 -1.48 -22.50
CA ILE A 67 -10.34 -2.08 -21.41
C ILE A 67 -11.77 -1.53 -21.41
N ARG A 68 -12.72 -2.35 -21.87
CA ARG A 68 -14.14 -1.97 -22.02
C ARG A 68 -14.95 -2.01 -20.71
N SER A 69 -14.52 -2.80 -19.73
CA SER A 69 -15.27 -3.04 -18.50
C SER A 69 -14.71 -2.24 -17.33
N SER A 70 -15.58 -1.56 -16.61
CA SER A 70 -15.26 -0.87 -15.36
C SER A 70 -15.15 -1.79 -14.15
N ASN A 71 -15.53 -3.07 -14.28
CA ASN A 71 -15.46 -4.02 -13.17
C ASN A 71 -13.99 -4.35 -12.89
N SER A 72 -13.57 -4.06 -11.66
CA SER A 72 -12.27 -4.47 -11.15
C SER A 72 -12.18 -5.99 -11.13
N TYR A 73 -11.09 -6.55 -11.68
CA TYR A 73 -10.75 -7.96 -11.54
C TYR A 73 -10.76 -8.41 -10.06
N PHE A 74 -10.29 -7.52 -9.17
CA PHE A 74 -10.29 -7.73 -7.74
C PHE A 74 -11.58 -7.18 -7.10
N LYS A 75 -12.30 -8.04 -6.39
CA LYS A 75 -13.44 -7.63 -5.56
C LYS A 75 -12.95 -7.21 -4.18
N MET A 76 -13.29 -5.98 -3.79
CA MET A 76 -13.07 -5.51 -2.42
C MET A 76 -14.17 -6.03 -1.49
N MET A 77 -13.86 -6.14 -0.21
CA MET A 77 -14.90 -6.37 0.81
C MET A 77 -15.89 -5.21 0.81
N ASN A 78 -17.17 -5.53 0.89
CA ASN A 78 -18.21 -4.55 1.13
C ASN A 78 -18.48 -4.41 2.65
N TRP A 79 -19.31 -3.44 3.02
CA TRP A 79 -19.66 -3.18 4.43
C TRP A 79 -20.36 -4.35 5.13
N HIS A 80 -21.11 -5.19 4.40
CA HIS A 80 -21.73 -6.37 4.99
C HIS A 80 -20.67 -7.41 5.38
N ASN A 81 -19.70 -7.68 4.49
CA ASN A 81 -18.58 -8.57 4.78
C ASN A 81 -17.81 -8.08 6.03
N LEU A 82 -17.51 -6.79 6.11
CA LEU A 82 -16.79 -6.20 7.26
C LEU A 82 -17.58 -6.35 8.57
N LYS A 83 -18.89 -6.12 8.56
CA LYS A 83 -19.75 -6.36 9.74
C LYS A 83 -19.76 -7.82 10.18
N THR A 84 -19.74 -8.76 9.23
CA THR A 84 -19.66 -10.18 9.54
C THR A 84 -18.32 -10.55 10.17
N LEU A 85 -17.21 -9.97 9.71
CA LEU A 85 -15.89 -10.19 10.31
C LEU A 85 -15.81 -9.62 11.73
N LEU A 86 -16.36 -8.43 11.97
CA LEU A 86 -16.45 -7.85 13.32
C LEU A 86 -17.22 -8.75 14.29
N LYS A 87 -18.36 -9.31 13.87
CA LYS A 87 -19.13 -10.27 14.68
C LYS A 87 -18.36 -11.55 15.00
N LYS A 88 -17.34 -11.89 14.20
CA LYS A 88 -16.44 -13.03 14.42
C LYS A 88 -15.19 -12.67 15.23
N GLY A 89 -15.10 -11.46 15.76
CA GLY A 89 -13.99 -11.01 16.62
C GLY A 89 -12.77 -10.50 15.85
N LEU A 90 -12.87 -10.22 14.55
CA LEU A 90 -11.78 -9.57 13.81
C LEU A 90 -11.87 -8.05 13.92
N ASP A 91 -10.73 -7.40 14.08
CA ASP A 91 -10.64 -5.93 14.08
C ASP A 91 -10.54 -5.35 12.68
N ILE A 92 -11.21 -4.20 12.48
CA ILE A 92 -11.15 -3.42 11.24
C ILE A 92 -10.53 -2.05 11.55
N GLN A 93 -9.37 -1.79 10.95
CA GLN A 93 -8.57 -0.57 11.16
C GLN A 93 -8.45 0.26 9.86
N SER A 94 -7.77 1.40 9.92
CA SER A 94 -7.64 2.32 8.79
C SER A 94 -6.57 1.90 7.80
N HIS A 95 -6.80 2.18 6.52
CA HIS A 95 -5.80 2.08 5.46
C HIS A 95 -5.90 3.28 4.51
N THR A 96 -6.17 4.47 5.08
CA THR A 96 -6.47 5.73 4.34
C THR A 96 -7.76 5.63 3.52
N LYS A 97 -8.12 6.69 2.80
CA LYS A 97 -9.39 6.78 2.08
C LYS A 97 -9.24 6.30 0.63
N SER A 98 -8.20 6.78 -0.05
CA SER A 98 -8.00 6.57 -1.48
C SER A 98 -6.74 5.77 -1.81
N HIS A 99 -5.93 5.40 -0.81
CA HIS A 99 -4.66 4.71 -0.97
C HIS A 99 -3.63 5.56 -1.74
N GLY A 100 -3.56 6.86 -1.42
CA GLY A 100 -2.52 7.77 -1.92
C GLY A 100 -1.15 7.50 -1.28
N TYR A 101 -0.06 7.79 -1.97
CA TYR A 101 1.28 7.71 -1.39
C TYR A 101 1.50 8.91 -0.46
N LEU A 102 1.34 8.69 0.85
CA LEU A 102 1.29 9.75 1.85
C LEU A 102 2.49 10.72 1.82
N PRO A 103 3.76 10.27 1.65
CA PRO A 103 4.91 11.17 1.72
C PRO A 103 4.95 12.31 0.70
N VAL A 104 4.20 12.23 -0.39
CA VAL A 104 4.15 13.28 -1.44
C VAL A 104 2.90 14.15 -1.38
N LEU A 105 1.99 13.89 -0.43
CA LEU A 105 0.78 14.67 -0.26
C LEU A 105 1.06 15.91 0.60
N ASN A 106 0.33 16.99 0.34
CA ASN A 106 0.30 18.12 1.27
C ASN A 106 -0.55 17.79 2.50
N ASP A 107 -0.35 18.55 3.58
CA ASP A 107 -0.96 18.32 4.88
C ASP A 107 -2.49 18.24 4.82
N ASN A 108 -3.13 19.18 4.13
CA ASN A 108 -4.59 19.23 4.02
C ASN A 108 -5.18 17.98 3.34
N ILE A 109 -4.52 17.47 2.30
CA ILE A 109 -4.97 16.25 1.60
C ILE A 109 -4.66 15.01 2.45
N MET A 110 -3.47 14.96 3.06
CA MET A 110 -3.03 13.86 3.92
C MET A 110 -3.94 13.71 5.14
N GLU A 111 -4.30 14.81 5.79
CA GLU A 111 -5.21 14.81 6.92
C GLU A 111 -6.61 14.33 6.52
N LYS A 112 -7.12 14.77 5.36
CA LYS A 112 -8.38 14.26 4.81
C LYS A 112 -8.35 12.76 4.53
N GLU A 113 -7.24 12.22 4.02
CA GLU A 113 -7.06 10.77 3.81
C GLU A 113 -7.24 9.98 5.12
N PHE A 114 -6.77 10.53 6.24
CA PHE A 114 -6.93 9.91 7.55
C PHE A 114 -8.33 10.10 8.14
N ILE A 115 -8.80 11.34 8.21
CA ILE A 115 -10.07 11.70 8.86
C ILE A 115 -11.25 11.04 8.15
N ASP A 116 -11.29 11.11 6.83
CA ASP A 116 -12.43 10.58 6.07
C ASP A 116 -12.49 9.06 6.16
N SER A 117 -11.33 8.38 6.16
CA SER A 117 -11.27 6.92 6.34
C SER A 117 -11.80 6.51 7.71
N LYS A 118 -11.30 7.17 8.77
CA LYS A 118 -11.75 6.93 10.15
C LYS A 118 -13.25 7.18 10.32
N LYS A 119 -13.75 8.33 9.86
CA LYS A 119 -15.19 8.69 9.92
C LYS A 119 -16.07 7.69 9.17
N GLN A 120 -15.62 7.20 8.02
CA GLN A 120 -16.38 6.19 7.27
C GLN A 120 -16.50 4.88 8.04
N ILE A 121 -15.40 4.41 8.62
CA ILE A 121 -15.39 3.19 9.43
C ILE A 121 -16.29 3.38 10.66
N GLU A 122 -16.15 4.47 11.40
CA GLU A 122 -16.98 4.79 12.57
C GLU A 122 -18.47 4.83 12.23
N LYS A 123 -18.82 5.52 11.14
CA LYS A 123 -20.21 5.63 10.70
C LYS A 123 -20.82 4.28 10.33
N LYS A 124 -20.07 3.43 9.62
CA LYS A 124 -20.58 2.19 9.00
C LYS A 124 -20.50 0.98 9.91
N LEU A 125 -19.48 0.91 10.74
CA LEU A 125 -19.14 -0.25 11.57
C LEU A 125 -19.34 0.00 13.07
N LYS A 126 -19.53 1.26 13.49
CA LYS A 126 -19.68 1.63 14.90
C LYS A 126 -18.47 1.26 15.76
N THR A 127 -17.29 1.25 15.14
CA THR A 127 -15.99 1.06 15.79
C THR A 127 -15.10 2.27 15.52
N SER A 128 -14.19 2.62 16.44
CA SER A 128 -13.22 3.70 16.21
C SER A 128 -11.83 3.10 15.93
N PRO A 129 -11.35 3.17 14.67
CA PRO A 129 -10.00 2.72 14.34
C PRO A 129 -8.95 3.46 15.18
N ILE A 130 -8.10 2.69 15.84
CA ILE A 130 -6.95 3.20 16.59
C ILE A 130 -5.64 3.02 15.82
N ALA A 131 -5.65 2.29 14.72
CA ALA A 131 -4.46 2.01 13.92
C ALA A 131 -4.64 2.39 12.45
N VAL A 132 -3.51 2.67 11.80
CA VAL A 132 -3.44 2.89 10.36
C VAL A 132 -2.32 2.07 9.72
N SER A 133 -2.61 1.38 8.63
CA SER A 133 -1.60 0.83 7.73
C SER A 133 -1.27 1.88 6.67
N TYR A 134 0.00 2.25 6.49
CA TYR A 134 0.37 3.22 5.45
C TYR A 134 0.36 2.56 4.06
N PRO A 135 -0.26 3.17 3.04
CA PRO A 135 -0.14 2.73 1.67
C PRO A 135 1.33 2.61 1.28
N TYR A 136 1.71 1.45 0.72
CA TYR A 136 3.10 1.13 0.33
C TYR A 136 4.11 1.17 1.48
N GLY A 137 3.66 1.22 2.73
CA GLY A 137 4.54 1.44 3.88
C GLY A 137 5.22 2.82 3.88
N GLY A 138 4.77 3.77 3.06
CA GLY A 138 5.40 5.07 2.91
C GLY A 138 5.08 6.01 4.07
N TYR A 139 6.12 6.50 4.74
CA TYR A 139 6.03 7.51 5.78
C TYR A 139 7.23 8.46 5.72
N ASN A 140 7.08 9.62 6.35
CA ASN A 140 8.13 10.56 6.72
C ASN A 140 7.67 11.28 8.01
N ASP A 141 8.47 12.19 8.56
CA ASP A 141 8.12 12.89 9.81
C ASP A 141 6.77 13.61 9.72
N ASN A 142 6.44 14.14 8.54
CA ASN A 142 5.17 14.81 8.32
C ASN A 142 3.97 13.85 8.37
N VAL A 143 4.11 12.66 7.76
CA VAL A 143 3.12 11.59 7.85
C VAL A 143 2.94 11.12 9.28
N ILE A 144 4.04 10.92 10.00
CA ILE A 144 4.02 10.49 11.41
C ILE A 144 3.25 11.51 12.26
N ARG A 145 3.62 12.79 12.19
CA ARG A 145 2.96 13.86 12.94
C ARG A 145 1.47 13.94 12.64
N ASN A 146 1.06 13.83 11.38
CA ASN A 146 -0.36 13.91 11.01
C ASN A 146 -1.13 12.63 11.40
N ALA A 147 -0.54 11.45 11.28
CA ALA A 147 -1.17 10.21 11.71
C ALA A 147 -1.38 10.16 13.23
N ASN A 148 -0.41 10.65 14.01
CA ASN A 148 -0.44 10.64 15.48
C ASN A 148 -1.60 11.47 16.07
N LYS A 149 -2.13 12.44 15.31
CA LYS A 149 -3.33 13.21 15.70
C LYS A 149 -4.61 12.36 15.72
N HIS A 150 -4.63 11.22 15.03
CA HIS A 150 -5.86 10.44 14.78
C HIS A 150 -5.77 8.98 15.18
N TYR A 151 -4.57 8.43 15.29
CA TYR A 151 -4.30 7.01 15.54
C TYR A 151 -3.27 6.84 16.66
N LYS A 152 -3.31 5.69 17.33
CA LYS A 152 -2.36 5.23 18.35
C LYS A 152 -1.22 4.38 17.76
N TYR A 153 -1.47 3.74 16.63
CA TYR A 153 -0.47 2.89 15.96
C TYR A 153 -0.43 3.12 14.44
N GLY A 154 0.77 3.06 13.88
CA GLY A 154 1.02 3.15 12.44
C GLY A 154 1.89 1.98 11.98
N PHE A 155 1.55 1.39 10.82
CA PHE A 155 2.22 0.21 10.31
C PHE A 155 2.83 0.43 8.92
N ASN A 156 4.11 0.09 8.78
CA ASN A 156 4.85 0.14 7.51
C ASN A 156 5.00 -1.27 6.88
N THR A 157 5.88 -1.41 5.88
CA THR A 157 6.17 -2.69 5.19
C THR A 157 7.67 -3.00 5.11
N ASN A 158 8.47 -2.55 6.09
CA ASN A 158 9.93 -2.67 6.07
C ASN A 158 10.45 -4.12 6.23
N ASN A 159 9.57 -5.08 6.53
CA ASN A 159 9.88 -6.51 6.64
C ASN A 159 10.91 -6.85 7.75
N GLU A 160 10.86 -6.08 8.84
CA GLU A 160 11.72 -6.21 10.01
C GLU A 160 10.94 -6.75 11.20
N LEU A 161 11.65 -7.42 12.12
CA LEU A 161 11.09 -7.78 13.43
C LEU A 161 10.85 -6.51 14.24
N LEU A 162 9.68 -6.42 14.87
CA LEU A 162 9.34 -5.30 15.72
C LEU A 162 10.29 -5.27 16.93
N ASN A 163 10.88 -4.11 17.19
CA ASN A 163 11.56 -3.86 18.46
C ASN A 163 10.53 -3.38 19.49
N LEU A 164 10.32 -4.14 20.56
CA LEU A 164 9.29 -3.82 21.56
C LEU A 164 9.52 -2.48 22.26
N THR A 165 10.76 -1.98 22.32
CA THR A 165 11.03 -0.65 22.89
C THR A 165 10.40 0.48 22.06
N GLN A 166 10.09 0.25 20.78
CA GLN A 166 9.35 1.21 19.95
C GLN A 166 7.90 1.41 20.44
N LEU A 167 7.36 0.47 21.21
CA LEU A 167 6.04 0.59 21.81
C LEU A 167 6.03 1.49 23.05
N GLU A 168 7.20 1.83 23.57
CA GLU A 168 7.36 2.75 24.70
C GLU A 168 7.62 4.19 24.22
N ASP A 169 7.93 4.36 22.94
CA ASP A 169 8.25 5.65 22.34
C ASP A 169 6.99 6.45 21.97
N ASP A 170 6.81 7.59 22.64
CA ASP A 170 5.74 8.55 22.40
C ASP A 170 6.09 9.58 21.29
N GLU A 171 7.35 9.65 20.85
CA GLU A 171 7.84 10.56 19.81
C GLU A 171 7.72 9.99 18.38
N GLY A 172 6.93 8.93 18.20
CA GLY A 172 6.56 8.42 16.88
C GLY A 172 6.94 6.98 16.60
N GLY A 173 7.66 6.29 17.49
CA GLY A 173 7.95 4.86 17.36
C GLY A 173 6.69 4.01 17.16
N LYS A 174 5.61 4.30 17.91
CA LYS A 174 4.29 3.68 17.74
C LYS A 174 3.66 3.90 16.35
N MET A 175 4.08 4.93 15.63
CA MET A 175 3.60 5.23 14.28
C MET A 175 4.36 4.49 13.18
N VAL A 176 5.48 3.83 13.47
CA VAL A 176 6.33 3.21 12.44
C VAL A 176 6.59 1.72 12.70
N LEU A 177 5.56 1.01 13.17
CA LEU A 177 5.66 -0.41 13.48
C LEU A 177 5.87 -1.24 12.22
N SER A 178 6.98 -2.00 12.22
CA SER A 178 7.33 -2.89 11.12
C SER A 178 6.42 -4.11 11.07
N ARG A 179 6.07 -4.52 9.85
CA ARG A 179 5.36 -5.77 9.58
C ARG A 179 6.21 -6.70 8.73
N ILE A 180 5.99 -7.99 8.92
CA ILE A 180 6.59 -9.04 8.10
C ILE A 180 5.63 -9.41 6.96
N ASN A 181 6.10 -9.25 5.74
CA ASN A 181 5.36 -9.70 4.55
C ASN A 181 5.42 -11.23 4.49
N VAL A 182 4.30 -11.89 4.20
CA VAL A 182 4.26 -13.36 4.04
C VAL A 182 4.39 -13.68 2.56
N THR A 183 5.63 -13.88 2.11
CA THR A 183 5.99 -14.17 0.70
C THR A 183 6.92 -15.37 0.56
N ASP A 184 7.20 -16.05 1.68
CA ASP A 184 8.13 -17.16 1.76
C ASP A 184 7.61 -18.37 0.98
N LYS A 185 8.52 -19.22 0.50
CA LYS A 185 8.16 -20.40 -0.29
C LYS A 185 7.46 -21.47 0.54
N SER A 186 7.67 -21.44 1.86
CA SER A 186 7.08 -22.39 2.79
C SER A 186 6.79 -21.76 4.16
N PRO A 187 5.83 -22.32 4.92
CA PRO A 187 5.58 -21.91 6.31
C PRO A 187 6.81 -22.02 7.21
N TYR A 188 7.72 -22.96 6.92
CA TYR A 188 8.95 -23.15 7.69
C TYR A 188 9.94 -22.00 7.50
N GLU A 189 10.06 -21.49 6.28
CA GLU A 189 10.93 -20.35 5.98
C GLU A 189 10.41 -19.09 6.70
N LEU A 190 9.09 -18.86 6.68
CA LEU A 190 8.46 -17.82 7.49
C LEU A 190 8.75 -18.03 8.98
N TYR A 191 8.56 -19.25 9.50
CA TYR A 191 8.83 -19.60 10.89
C TYR A 191 10.26 -19.25 11.30
N PHE A 192 11.27 -19.63 10.51
CA PHE A 192 12.67 -19.28 10.80
C PHE A 192 12.89 -17.76 10.76
N ARG A 193 12.25 -17.06 9.83
CA ARG A 193 12.40 -15.61 9.69
C ARG A 193 11.78 -14.85 10.86
N ILE A 194 10.58 -15.21 11.30
CA ILE A 194 9.94 -14.57 12.48
C ILE A 194 10.65 -14.90 13.79
N ASN A 195 11.37 -16.03 13.87
CA ASN A 195 12.20 -16.39 15.01
C ASN A 195 13.63 -15.81 14.93
N GLY A 196 13.89 -14.87 14.02
CA GLY A 196 15.17 -14.15 13.96
C GLY A 196 16.35 -14.95 13.40
N PHE A 197 16.14 -16.16 12.89
CA PHE A 197 17.20 -17.01 12.33
C PHE A 197 17.98 -16.31 11.21
N HIS A 198 17.25 -15.67 10.29
CA HIS A 198 17.84 -14.96 9.16
C HIS A 198 18.67 -13.75 9.61
N SER A 199 18.19 -13.00 10.61
CA SER A 199 18.93 -11.87 11.20
C SER A 199 20.22 -12.34 11.87
N LYS A 200 20.16 -13.46 12.60
CA LYS A 200 21.31 -14.09 13.26
C LYS A 200 22.35 -14.61 12.26
N ILE A 201 21.92 -15.24 11.16
CA ILE A 201 22.85 -15.66 10.10
C ILE A 201 23.50 -14.44 9.45
N LYS A 202 22.72 -13.42 9.10
CA LYS A 202 23.24 -12.19 8.47
C LYS A 202 24.29 -11.51 9.34
N SER A 203 24.09 -11.44 10.66
CA SER A 203 25.06 -10.83 11.58
C SER A 203 26.36 -11.62 11.70
N LEU A 204 26.32 -12.96 11.59
CA LEU A 204 27.51 -13.81 11.56
C LEU A 204 28.36 -13.59 10.30
N PHE A 205 27.74 -13.39 9.14
CA PHE A 205 28.45 -13.10 7.90
C PHE A 205 29.02 -11.68 7.86
N ILE A 206 28.30 -10.68 8.39
CA ILE A 206 28.78 -9.29 8.45
C ILE A 206 29.97 -9.15 9.42
N ARG A 207 29.97 -9.89 10.54
CA ARG A 207 31.08 -9.89 11.50
C ARG A 207 32.39 -10.50 10.98
N LYS A 208 32.35 -11.30 9.91
CA LYS A 208 33.55 -11.90 9.30
C LYS A 208 34.23 -11.01 8.26
N ILE A 209 33.64 -9.85 7.94
CA ILE A 209 34.14 -8.91 6.90
C ILE A 209 34.75 -7.63 7.55
N LYS A 210 34.80 -7.57 8.88
CA LYS A 210 35.55 -6.56 9.65
C LYS A 210 36.70 -7.23 10.37
#